data_AF-A0A6M0LE08-F1
#
_entry.id   AF-A0A6M0LE08-F1
#
_cell.length_a   1.000
_cell.length_b   1.000
_cell.length_c   1.000
_cell.angle_alpha   90.00
_cell.angle_beta   90.00
_cell.angle_gamma   90.00
#
_symmetry.space_group_name_H-M   'P 1'
#
loop_
_entity.id
_entity.type
_entity.pdbx_description
1 polymer ?
#
loop_
_entity_poly.entity_id
_entity_poly.type
_entity_poly.pdbx_seq_one_letter_code
_entity_poly.pdbx_strand_id
1 'polypeptide(L)'
;MVKDYWTERIKAEIENKIESDAEIGKEMLNLHNRHLRQIEKEIESFYQKYAKDEKIDVNEARKRASAFDVQAFADKAKHYVETKDFSPEANEALKLYNMKMKASRLELMQYHLELEMIALADGEYKLTEKFLNREYIQELNLQAGIMSEFIPSPKILKNMAKAIIDTPYHGATWSENIWKRQDALRTIVGSITKASVLRGRNATEYISLLRKEFKTGAYEARRLAVTETARVQTAVQKAMYDENGFDEYIYMAEPSACEICGSLDGKRFKVAEMQPGKNASPMHPHCRCSTAPATRARNIEQSSESRQEIKNDIIDVLKGDDELIKIREKFRILEEEKNGLEKAVDKVIKKRDNTPEIYKEYYTRVNVIEEAFENGKIDSKEYTLKLNEENKKHRERLKENKEKFAHQIEKIKQQLAENANLMSDARFEHAKIMKSYVEEKVKLGLGEVQAKDLLTSTRSDDFPLFEKSLEFIPTTWLQKSKDYGKIQLKKTSDRGYYSSWKKQLSLGRGSEFQKISTGVHEMMHRIEDVIPEILVAEAEFYQLRTGNDKLEKLRDVTGNKTYGHDEVTRKDDFINPYMGKDYKGRGYELLSMGVEEFYFGTELLRKDPKMFRWVFEMLTQY
;
A
#
# COMPACT_ATOMS: atom_id res chain seq x y z
N MET A 1 22.98 -5.41 10.65
CA MET A 1 21.83 -4.60 11.09
C MET A 1 20.48 -5.14 10.56
N VAL A 2 20.23 -6.47 10.58
CA VAL A 2 18.91 -7.06 10.21
C VAL A 2 17.89 -6.96 11.35
N LYS A 3 18.36 -6.56 12.55
CA LYS A 3 17.54 -6.40 13.75
C LYS A 3 16.57 -5.20 13.66
N ASP A 4 16.83 -4.21 12.79
CA ASP A 4 16.03 -2.96 12.76
C ASP A 4 14.78 -3.05 11.88
N TYR A 5 14.83 -3.64 10.68
CA TYR A 5 13.69 -3.62 9.75
C TYR A 5 12.43 -4.33 10.29
N TRP A 6 12.58 -5.58 10.71
CA TRP A 6 11.45 -6.36 11.26
C TRP A 6 10.95 -5.78 12.58
N THR A 7 11.85 -5.26 13.41
CA THR A 7 11.48 -4.64 14.69
C THR A 7 10.65 -3.38 14.48
N GLU A 8 11.03 -2.50 13.55
CA GLU A 8 10.25 -1.29 13.23
C GLU A 8 8.89 -1.63 12.59
N ARG A 9 8.84 -2.68 11.76
CA ARG A 9 7.59 -3.17 11.14
C ARG A 9 6.61 -3.75 12.17
N ILE A 10 7.09 -4.56 13.11
CA ILE A 10 6.27 -5.11 14.20
C ILE A 10 5.86 -4.01 15.20
N LYS A 11 6.68 -2.97 15.40
CA LYS A 11 6.28 -1.79 16.19
C LYS A 11 5.12 -1.04 15.53
N ALA A 12 5.19 -0.79 14.22
CA ALA A 12 4.10 -0.15 13.49
C ALA A 12 2.81 -0.99 13.51
N GLU A 13 2.93 -2.32 13.45
CA GLU A 13 1.81 -3.23 13.67
C GLU A 13 1.20 -3.04 15.07
N ILE A 14 2.02 -3.00 16.12
CA ILE A 14 1.54 -2.80 17.49
C ILE A 14 0.82 -1.44 17.63
N GLU A 15 1.32 -0.39 16.98
CA GLU A 15 0.66 0.92 16.94
C GLU A 15 -0.72 0.85 16.26
N ASN A 16 -0.84 0.16 15.13
CA ASN A 16 -2.12 -0.08 14.47
C ASN A 16 -3.09 -0.87 15.36
N LYS A 17 -2.60 -1.88 16.11
CA LYS A 17 -3.40 -2.64 17.07
C LYS A 17 -3.93 -1.75 18.20
N ILE A 18 -3.14 -0.78 18.66
CA ILE A 18 -3.56 0.20 19.67
C ILE A 18 -4.69 1.10 19.12
N GLU A 19 -4.58 1.54 17.86
CA GLU A 19 -5.62 2.35 17.21
C GLU A 19 -6.92 1.55 16.98
N SER A 20 -6.83 0.34 16.42
CA SER A 20 -7.97 -0.57 16.22
C SER A 20 -8.68 -0.90 17.54
N ASP A 21 -7.95 -1.11 18.64
CA ASP A 21 -8.53 -1.28 19.98
C ASP A 21 -9.31 -0.04 20.45
N ALA A 22 -8.75 1.15 20.25
CA ALA A 22 -9.44 2.40 20.58
C ALA A 22 -10.74 2.56 19.77
N GLU A 23 -10.73 2.18 18.49
CA GLU A 23 -11.90 2.18 17.61
C GLU A 23 -13.00 1.25 18.12
N ILE A 24 -12.72 -0.05 18.30
CA ILE A 24 -13.73 -1.02 18.75
C ILE A 24 -14.24 -0.69 20.16
N GLY A 25 -13.38 -0.13 21.02
CA GLY A 25 -13.78 0.35 22.34
C GLY A 25 -14.82 1.47 22.27
N LYS A 26 -14.67 2.40 21.34
CA LYS A 26 -15.63 3.48 21.10
C LYS A 26 -16.94 2.93 20.53
N GLU A 27 -16.88 1.98 19.60
CA GLU A 27 -18.07 1.34 19.02
C GLU A 27 -18.86 0.56 20.07
N MET A 28 -18.21 -0.26 20.90
CA MET A 28 -18.83 -1.02 21.99
C MET A 28 -19.49 -0.09 23.02
N LEU A 29 -18.83 1.00 23.40
CA LEU A 29 -19.40 1.99 24.31
C LEU A 29 -20.63 2.67 23.70
N ASN A 30 -20.58 3.03 22.42
CA ASN A 30 -21.71 3.64 21.72
C ASN A 30 -22.90 2.68 21.61
N LEU A 31 -22.64 1.39 21.35
CA LEU A 31 -23.67 0.35 21.30
C LEU A 31 -24.37 0.23 22.66
N HIS A 32 -23.60 0.09 23.75
CA HIS A 32 -24.16 0.01 25.10
C HIS A 32 -24.94 1.26 25.48
N ASN A 33 -24.41 2.45 25.20
CA ASN A 33 -25.10 3.71 25.48
C ASN A 33 -26.41 3.84 24.70
N ARG A 34 -26.48 3.31 23.47
CA ARG A 34 -27.71 3.32 22.67
C ARG A 34 -28.78 2.44 23.31
N HIS A 35 -28.45 1.20 23.66
CA HIS A 35 -29.41 0.29 24.30
C HIS A 35 -29.76 0.74 25.72
N LEU A 36 -28.82 1.30 26.47
CA LEU A 36 -29.09 1.91 27.77
C LEU A 36 -30.11 3.04 27.68
N ARG A 37 -29.96 3.98 26.72
CA ARG A 37 -30.94 5.05 26.50
C ARG A 37 -32.32 4.52 26.14
N GLN A 38 -32.37 3.45 25.35
CA GLN A 38 -33.64 2.83 24.98
C GLN A 38 -34.31 2.18 26.19
N ILE A 39 -33.53 1.49 27.02
CA ILE A 39 -33.97 0.94 28.31
C ILE A 39 -34.44 2.04 29.25
N GLU A 40 -33.66 3.11 29.45
CA GLU A 40 -34.05 4.26 30.28
C GLU A 40 -35.39 4.85 29.79
N LYS A 41 -35.54 5.05 28.48
CA LYS A 41 -36.77 5.58 27.86
C LYS A 41 -37.97 4.66 28.08
N GLU A 42 -37.80 3.35 27.96
CA GLU A 42 -38.87 2.38 28.18
C GLU A 42 -39.34 2.37 29.63
N ILE A 43 -38.39 2.48 30.55
CA ILE A 43 -38.64 2.55 31.98
C ILE A 43 -39.34 3.86 32.34
N GLU A 44 -38.88 5.00 31.83
CA GLU A 44 -39.54 6.30 32.02
C GLU A 44 -40.97 6.30 31.44
N SER A 45 -41.13 5.77 30.23
CA SER A 45 -42.44 5.65 29.58
C SER A 45 -43.41 4.78 30.38
N PHE A 46 -42.91 3.71 30.99
CA PHE A 46 -43.68 2.84 31.88
C PHE A 46 -44.21 3.63 33.09
N TYR A 47 -43.35 4.37 33.80
CA TYR A 47 -43.76 5.16 34.97
C TYR A 47 -44.67 6.34 34.61
N GLN A 48 -44.46 7.00 33.48
CA GLN A 48 -45.32 8.10 33.02
C GLN A 48 -46.74 7.62 32.67
N LYS A 49 -46.87 6.49 31.97
CA LYS A 49 -48.18 5.89 31.68
C LYS A 49 -48.87 5.43 32.96
N TYR A 50 -48.12 4.82 33.88
CA TYR A 50 -48.66 4.41 35.18
C TYR A 50 -49.23 5.58 35.99
N ALA A 51 -48.54 6.73 36.02
CA ALA A 51 -49.02 7.94 36.69
C ALA A 51 -50.34 8.44 36.09
N LYS A 52 -50.45 8.41 34.76
CA LYS A 52 -51.61 8.88 34.00
C LYS A 52 -52.84 7.98 34.20
N ASP A 53 -52.66 6.66 34.13
CA ASP A 53 -53.76 5.69 34.20
C ASP A 53 -54.39 5.63 35.60
N GLU A 54 -53.57 5.72 36.66
CA GLU A 54 -54.03 5.68 38.04
C GLU A 54 -54.42 7.06 38.61
N LYS A 55 -54.27 8.14 37.81
CA LYS A 55 -54.50 9.54 38.22
C LYS A 55 -53.73 9.95 39.49
N ILE A 56 -52.50 9.49 39.62
CA ILE A 56 -51.62 9.77 40.76
C ILE A 56 -50.41 10.58 40.30
N ASP A 57 -49.80 11.33 41.23
CA ASP A 57 -48.57 12.09 40.95
C ASP A 57 -47.46 11.15 40.43
N VAL A 58 -46.57 11.62 39.54
CA VAL A 58 -45.49 10.79 38.98
C VAL A 58 -44.58 10.22 40.07
N ASN A 59 -44.44 10.87 41.24
CA ASN A 59 -43.68 10.32 42.37
C ASN A 59 -44.47 9.29 43.17
N GLU A 60 -45.80 9.38 43.19
CA GLU A 60 -46.69 8.38 43.79
C GLU A 60 -46.87 7.17 42.86
N ALA A 61 -46.82 7.42 41.54
CA ALA A 61 -46.75 6.46 40.45
C ALA A 61 -45.47 5.61 40.49
N ARG A 62 -44.37 6.18 40.97
CA ARG A 62 -43.11 5.44 41.18
C ARG A 62 -43.18 4.46 42.37
N LYS A 63 -44.20 4.55 43.24
CA LYS A 63 -44.33 3.73 44.47
C LYS A 63 -45.30 2.55 44.37
N ARG A 64 -46.21 2.55 43.40
CA ARG A 64 -47.19 1.50 43.15
C ARG A 64 -47.05 1.13 41.67
N ALA A 65 -47.27 -0.10 41.21
CA ALA A 65 -47.19 -0.40 39.76
C ALA A 65 -47.90 -1.72 39.41
N SER A 66 -48.99 -1.73 38.62
CA SER A 66 -49.67 -2.98 38.13
C SER A 66 -50.86 -2.84 37.11
N ALA A 67 -50.82 -3.51 35.89
CA ALA A 67 -51.74 -3.64 34.65
C ALA A 67 -51.54 -2.92 33.19
N PHE A 68 -50.65 -3.27 32.23
CA PHE A 68 -50.38 -2.54 30.94
C PHE A 68 -50.51 -3.47 29.73
N ASP A 69 -50.69 -2.86 28.56
CA ASP A 69 -51.17 -3.37 27.27
C ASP A 69 -50.18 -4.30 26.53
N VAL A 70 -50.70 -5.45 26.07
CA VAL A 70 -49.96 -6.57 25.43
C VAL A 70 -49.73 -6.35 23.94
N GLN A 71 -50.57 -5.52 23.28
CA GLN A 71 -50.55 -5.39 21.82
C GLN A 71 -49.33 -4.62 21.30
N ALA A 72 -48.95 -3.52 21.97
CA ALA A 72 -47.78 -2.72 21.61
C ALA A 72 -46.46 -3.49 21.76
N PHE A 73 -46.43 -4.48 22.66
CA PHE A 73 -45.29 -5.37 22.85
C PHE A 73 -45.18 -6.38 21.69
N ALA A 74 -46.30 -7.01 21.30
CA ALA A 74 -46.35 -7.95 20.19
C ALA A 74 -45.89 -7.31 18.87
N ASP A 75 -46.31 -6.06 18.61
CA ASP A 75 -45.90 -5.32 17.42
C ASP A 75 -44.40 -4.96 17.44
N LYS A 76 -43.83 -4.66 18.62
CA LYS A 76 -42.38 -4.42 18.78
C LYS A 76 -41.57 -5.71 18.57
N ALA A 77 -41.99 -6.82 19.17
CA ALA A 77 -41.33 -8.12 18.98
C ALA A 77 -41.36 -8.54 17.51
N LYS A 78 -42.51 -8.37 16.84
CA LYS A 78 -42.67 -8.60 15.41
C LYS A 78 -41.79 -7.69 14.57
N HIS A 79 -41.73 -6.39 14.89
CA HIS A 79 -40.85 -5.45 14.19
C HIS A 79 -39.37 -5.81 14.34
N TYR A 80 -38.92 -6.27 15.52
CA TYR A 80 -37.54 -6.73 15.70
C TYR A 80 -37.26 -7.93 14.79
N VAL A 81 -38.15 -8.93 14.78
CA VAL A 81 -38.02 -10.14 13.94
C VAL A 81 -38.08 -9.82 12.43
N GLU A 82 -38.87 -8.83 12.00
CA GLU A 82 -39.03 -8.47 10.59
C GLU A 82 -37.93 -7.55 10.04
N THR A 83 -37.29 -6.72 10.88
CA THR A 83 -36.43 -5.63 10.39
C THR A 83 -34.93 -5.89 10.40
N LYS A 84 -34.41 -6.94 11.04
CA LYS A 84 -32.95 -7.19 11.08
C LYS A 84 -32.54 -8.67 11.08
N ASP A 85 -31.53 -8.93 10.25
CA ASP A 85 -30.75 -10.17 10.08
C ASP A 85 -30.03 -10.59 11.39
N PHE A 86 -30.73 -11.18 12.37
CA PHE A 86 -30.19 -11.59 13.68
C PHE A 86 -29.29 -12.84 13.60
N SER A 87 -28.35 -12.97 14.55
CA SER A 87 -27.55 -14.20 14.71
C SER A 87 -28.45 -15.42 14.99
N PRO A 88 -28.00 -16.65 14.66
CA PRO A 88 -28.74 -17.87 14.96
C PRO A 88 -29.14 -18.01 16.44
N GLU A 89 -28.24 -17.65 17.35
CA GLU A 89 -28.43 -17.69 18.80
C GLU A 89 -29.44 -16.63 19.26
N ALA A 90 -29.40 -15.43 18.68
CA ALA A 90 -30.40 -14.39 18.93
C ALA A 90 -31.79 -14.83 18.47
N ASN A 91 -31.90 -15.47 17.29
CA ASN A 91 -33.15 -16.02 16.79
C ASN A 91 -33.70 -17.14 17.69
N GLU A 92 -32.84 -18.01 18.21
CA GLU A 92 -33.26 -19.09 19.12
C GLU A 92 -33.73 -18.54 20.47
N ALA A 93 -33.03 -17.52 21.00
CA ALA A 93 -33.45 -16.80 22.20
C ALA A 93 -34.83 -16.15 22.01
N LEU A 94 -35.10 -15.56 20.84
CA LEU A 94 -36.40 -14.96 20.50
C LEU A 94 -37.52 -16.02 20.34
N LYS A 95 -37.24 -17.22 19.85
CA LYS A 95 -38.23 -18.32 19.72
C LYS A 95 -38.68 -18.86 21.08
N LEU A 96 -37.72 -19.19 21.96
CA LEU A 96 -38.00 -19.67 23.32
C LEU A 96 -38.83 -18.65 24.11
N TYR A 97 -38.70 -17.39 23.73
CA TYR A 97 -39.35 -16.27 24.35
C TYR A 97 -40.79 -16.04 23.85
N ASN A 98 -41.04 -16.13 22.54
CA ASN A 98 -42.39 -16.08 21.95
C ASN A 98 -43.35 -17.14 22.54
N MET A 99 -42.83 -18.25 23.07
CA MET A 99 -43.62 -19.34 23.66
C MET A 99 -44.17 -19.07 25.09
N LYS A 100 -43.73 -18.02 25.81
CA LYS A 100 -44.05 -17.80 27.24
C LYS A 100 -45.25 -16.86 27.53
N MET A 101 -46.12 -16.61 26.55
CA MET A 101 -47.12 -15.51 26.63
C MET A 101 -48.38 -15.82 27.48
N LYS A 102 -48.31 -15.50 28.78
CA LYS A 102 -49.41 -15.03 29.67
C LYS A 102 -48.79 -14.17 30.80
N ALA A 103 -48.86 -12.83 30.74
CA ALA A 103 -48.01 -11.97 31.57
C ALA A 103 -48.68 -10.71 32.17
N SER A 104 -48.22 -10.30 33.35
CA SER A 104 -48.52 -9.10 34.16
C SER A 104 -47.69 -7.85 33.73
N ARG A 105 -47.99 -6.62 34.23
CA ARG A 105 -47.22 -5.36 33.94
C ARG A 105 -45.71 -5.55 34.09
N LEU A 106 -45.33 -6.20 35.19
CA LEU A 106 -43.94 -6.42 35.57
C LEU A 106 -43.26 -7.37 34.58
N GLU A 107 -43.96 -8.42 34.16
CA GLU A 107 -43.46 -9.37 33.17
C GLU A 107 -43.32 -8.70 31.79
N LEU A 108 -44.27 -7.86 31.38
CA LEU A 108 -44.15 -7.07 30.13
C LEU A 108 -42.99 -6.06 30.14
N MET A 109 -42.74 -5.39 31.26
CA MET A 109 -41.58 -4.50 31.41
C MET A 109 -40.28 -5.29 31.34
N GLN A 110 -40.19 -6.41 32.07
CA GLN A 110 -39.04 -7.33 32.00
C GLN A 110 -38.82 -7.81 30.58
N TYR A 111 -39.90 -8.07 29.86
CA TYR A 111 -39.88 -8.49 28.48
C TYR A 111 -39.32 -7.45 27.51
N HIS A 112 -39.75 -6.19 27.62
CA HIS A 112 -39.18 -5.09 26.85
C HIS A 112 -37.67 -4.95 27.08
N LEU A 113 -37.23 -5.03 28.34
CA LEU A 113 -35.81 -4.99 28.69
C LEU A 113 -35.05 -6.19 28.15
N GLU A 114 -35.60 -7.40 28.28
CA GLU A 114 -34.98 -8.63 27.76
C GLU A 114 -34.76 -8.55 26.25
N LEU A 115 -35.71 -8.00 25.49
CA LEU A 115 -35.58 -7.81 24.05
C LEU A 115 -34.47 -6.80 23.71
N GLU A 116 -34.36 -5.70 24.45
CA GLU A 116 -33.23 -4.76 24.29
C GLU A 116 -31.88 -5.39 24.63
N MET A 117 -31.85 -6.26 25.65
CA MET A 117 -30.65 -6.98 26.03
C MET A 117 -30.23 -8.02 24.97
N ILE A 118 -31.18 -8.71 24.34
CA ILE A 118 -30.91 -9.63 23.22
C ILE A 118 -30.36 -8.83 22.03
N ALA A 119 -30.94 -7.66 21.72
CA ALA A 119 -30.46 -6.81 20.64
C ALA A 119 -29.06 -6.24 20.92
N LEU A 120 -28.74 -5.92 22.17
CA LEU A 120 -27.39 -5.55 22.59
C LEU A 120 -26.41 -6.71 22.37
N ALA A 121 -26.76 -7.92 22.79
CA ALA A 121 -25.93 -9.11 22.63
C ALA A 121 -25.63 -9.43 21.15
N ASP A 122 -26.65 -9.37 20.28
CA ASP A 122 -26.49 -9.52 18.83
C ASP A 122 -25.62 -8.41 18.22
N GLY A 123 -25.78 -7.17 18.69
CA GLY A 123 -24.94 -6.06 18.28
C GLY A 123 -23.47 -6.27 18.62
N GLU A 124 -23.17 -6.76 19.83
CA GLU A 124 -21.81 -7.09 20.24
C GLU A 124 -21.24 -8.26 19.43
N TYR A 125 -22.04 -9.29 19.17
CA TYR A 125 -21.66 -10.43 18.34
C TYR A 125 -21.21 -9.95 16.97
N LYS A 126 -22.03 -9.17 16.27
CA LYS A 126 -21.74 -8.69 14.91
C LYS A 126 -20.55 -7.74 14.86
N LEU A 127 -20.42 -6.84 15.84
CA LEU A 127 -19.26 -5.95 15.91
C LEU A 127 -17.98 -6.75 16.14
N THR A 128 -18.00 -7.71 17.05
CA THR A 128 -16.86 -8.57 17.36
C THR A 128 -16.51 -9.46 16.16
N GLU A 129 -17.49 -10.09 15.50
CA GLU A 129 -17.28 -10.90 14.30
C GLU A 129 -16.64 -10.09 13.17
N LYS A 130 -17.18 -8.90 12.88
CA LYS A 130 -16.64 -8.01 11.85
C LYS A 130 -15.20 -7.60 12.18
N PHE A 131 -14.93 -7.27 13.44
CA PHE A 131 -13.61 -6.89 13.92
C PHE A 131 -12.61 -8.05 13.79
N LEU A 132 -12.95 -9.25 14.29
CA LEU A 132 -12.10 -10.43 14.20
C LEU A 132 -11.78 -10.80 12.74
N ASN A 133 -12.75 -10.74 11.84
CA ASN A 133 -12.51 -11.00 10.42
C ASN A 133 -11.59 -9.95 9.76
N ARG A 134 -11.78 -8.66 10.10
CA ARG A 134 -10.93 -7.58 9.58
C ARG A 134 -9.48 -7.76 10.03
N GLU A 135 -9.28 -7.97 11.33
CA GLU A 135 -7.96 -8.09 11.94
C GLU A 135 -7.26 -9.40 11.51
N TYR A 136 -8.02 -10.49 11.28
CA TYR A 136 -7.50 -11.71 10.67
C TYR A 136 -6.92 -11.45 9.28
N ILE A 137 -7.66 -10.75 8.40
CA ILE A 137 -7.21 -10.44 7.04
C ILE A 137 -5.98 -9.53 7.09
N GLN A 138 -5.98 -8.54 7.98
CA GLN A 138 -4.84 -7.63 8.15
C GLN A 138 -3.59 -8.37 8.62
N GLU A 139 -3.69 -9.22 9.64
CA GLU A 139 -2.56 -10.02 10.13
C GLU A 139 -2.08 -11.00 9.06
N LEU A 140 -2.99 -11.63 8.32
CA LEU A 140 -2.61 -12.52 7.23
C LEU A 140 -1.84 -11.77 6.14
N ASN A 141 -2.32 -10.61 5.71
CA ASN A 141 -1.64 -9.79 4.71
C ASN A 141 -0.27 -9.34 5.23
N LEU A 142 -0.19 -8.98 6.51
CA LEU A 142 1.06 -8.58 7.15
C LEU A 142 2.06 -9.74 7.18
N GLN A 143 1.65 -10.93 7.65
CA GLN A 143 2.52 -12.10 7.70
C GLN A 143 2.88 -12.59 6.30
N ALA A 144 1.98 -12.51 5.31
CA ALA A 144 2.31 -12.77 3.91
C ALA A 144 3.36 -11.79 3.39
N GLY A 145 3.27 -10.49 3.73
CA GLY A 145 4.30 -9.50 3.42
C GLY A 145 5.61 -9.69 4.19
N ILE A 146 5.58 -10.33 5.37
CA ILE A 146 6.78 -10.71 6.13
C ILE A 146 7.43 -11.98 5.55
N MET A 147 6.66 -12.91 4.97
CA MET A 147 7.07 -14.30 4.74
C MET A 147 7.02 -14.75 3.27
N SER A 148 6.65 -13.87 2.35
CA SER A 148 6.95 -13.93 0.90
C SER A 148 6.44 -15.12 0.06
N GLU A 149 5.74 -16.12 0.60
CA GLU A 149 5.42 -17.33 -0.20
C GLU A 149 3.96 -17.85 -0.19
N PHE A 150 2.98 -17.23 0.49
CA PHE A 150 1.62 -17.77 0.43
C PHE A 150 0.48 -16.78 0.74
N ILE A 151 -0.44 -16.58 -0.22
CA ILE A 151 -1.79 -16.05 0.04
C ILE A 151 -2.82 -17.02 -0.59
N PRO A 152 -3.55 -17.81 0.22
CA PRO A 152 -4.62 -18.67 -0.28
C PRO A 152 -5.74 -17.86 -0.96
N SER A 153 -6.49 -18.50 -1.87
CA SER A 153 -7.64 -17.85 -2.53
C SER A 153 -8.68 -17.30 -1.51
N PRO A 154 -9.43 -16.22 -1.81
CA PRO A 154 -10.38 -15.59 -0.87
C PRO A 154 -11.40 -16.53 -0.22
N LYS A 155 -11.78 -17.62 -0.92
CA LYS A 155 -12.68 -18.65 -0.39
C LYS A 155 -12.00 -19.53 0.66
N ILE A 156 -10.72 -19.84 0.46
CA ILE A 156 -9.90 -20.57 1.43
C ILE A 156 -9.61 -19.66 2.63
N LEU A 157 -9.32 -18.38 2.41
CA LEU A 157 -9.16 -17.37 3.48
C LEU A 157 -10.37 -17.30 4.39
N LYS A 158 -11.59 -17.27 3.83
CA LYS A 158 -12.82 -17.23 4.63
C LYS A 158 -13.06 -18.49 5.45
N ASN A 159 -12.73 -19.67 4.89
CA ASN A 159 -12.89 -20.94 5.59
C ASN A 159 -11.83 -21.13 6.69
N MET A 160 -10.58 -20.73 6.43
CA MET A 160 -9.49 -20.73 7.41
C MET A 160 -9.73 -19.69 8.50
N ALA A 161 -10.22 -18.50 8.15
CA ALA A 161 -10.62 -17.47 9.11
C ALA A 161 -11.61 -18.01 10.12
N LYS A 162 -12.71 -18.64 9.64
CA LYS A 162 -13.73 -19.19 10.52
C LYS A 162 -13.18 -20.29 11.44
N ALA A 163 -12.35 -21.19 10.92
CA ALA A 163 -11.74 -22.25 11.73
C ALA A 163 -10.85 -21.69 12.84
N ILE A 164 -10.03 -20.68 12.55
CA ILE A 164 -9.11 -20.04 13.52
C ILE A 164 -9.89 -19.19 14.54
N ILE A 165 -10.86 -18.41 14.06
CA ILE A 165 -11.70 -17.52 14.87
C ILE A 165 -12.58 -18.33 15.84
N ASP A 166 -13.22 -19.41 15.37
CA ASP A 166 -14.14 -20.21 16.20
C ASP A 166 -13.42 -21.28 17.04
N THR A 167 -12.07 -21.32 17.04
CA THR A 167 -11.31 -22.23 17.89
C THR A 167 -11.51 -21.87 19.38
N PRO A 168 -11.94 -22.82 20.24
CA PRO A 168 -12.15 -22.55 21.66
C PRO A 168 -10.87 -22.10 22.37
N TYR A 169 -10.99 -21.10 23.23
CA TYR A 169 -9.93 -20.59 24.09
C TYR A 169 -10.38 -20.66 25.55
N HIS A 170 -9.56 -21.28 26.41
CA HIS A 170 -9.95 -21.63 27.78
C HIS A 170 -11.29 -22.41 27.87
N GLY A 171 -11.58 -23.24 26.87
CA GLY A 171 -12.75 -24.13 26.85
C GLY A 171 -14.05 -23.50 26.36
N ALA A 172 -14.03 -22.26 25.85
CA ALA A 172 -15.19 -21.62 25.23
C ALA A 172 -14.77 -20.81 23.99
N THR A 173 -15.66 -20.67 23.03
CA THR A 173 -15.50 -19.78 21.88
C THR A 173 -15.76 -18.32 22.28
N TRP A 174 -15.32 -17.38 21.44
CA TRP A 174 -15.59 -15.95 21.63
C TRP A 174 -17.09 -15.65 21.68
N SER A 175 -17.88 -16.32 20.84
CA SER A 175 -19.34 -16.14 20.77
C SER A 175 -20.04 -16.62 22.04
N GLU A 176 -19.67 -17.80 22.56
CA GLU A 176 -20.19 -18.32 23.84
C GLU A 176 -19.86 -17.39 25.01
N ASN A 177 -18.65 -16.79 25.01
CA ASN A 177 -18.25 -15.81 26.03
C ASN A 177 -19.08 -14.51 25.96
N ILE A 178 -19.49 -14.05 24.78
CA ILE A 178 -20.42 -12.92 24.62
C ILE A 178 -21.76 -13.28 25.27
N TRP A 179 -22.35 -14.41 24.90
CA TRP A 179 -23.66 -14.83 25.40
C TRP A 179 -23.66 -15.06 26.91
N LYS A 180 -22.64 -15.71 27.45
CA LYS A 180 -22.46 -15.93 28.90
C LYS A 180 -22.38 -14.62 29.67
N ARG A 181 -21.62 -13.63 29.19
CA ARG A 181 -21.56 -12.31 29.81
C ARG A 181 -22.90 -11.60 29.72
N GLN A 182 -23.57 -11.69 28.57
CA GLN A 182 -24.87 -11.08 28.36
C GLN A 182 -25.97 -11.73 29.21
N ASP A 183 -25.89 -13.02 29.52
CA ASP A 183 -26.79 -13.69 30.47
C ASP A 183 -26.59 -13.16 31.90
N ALA A 184 -25.34 -12.92 32.30
CA ALA A 184 -25.03 -12.33 33.59
C ALA A 184 -25.57 -10.89 33.68
N LEU A 185 -25.34 -10.06 32.65
CA LEU A 185 -25.86 -8.70 32.57
C LEU A 185 -27.39 -8.68 32.54
N ARG A 186 -28.03 -9.59 31.79
CA ARG A 186 -29.50 -9.77 31.79
C ARG A 186 -30.03 -10.11 33.17
N THR A 187 -29.37 -11.01 33.89
CA THR A 187 -29.75 -11.38 35.26
C THR A 187 -29.66 -10.19 36.20
N ILE A 188 -28.59 -9.40 36.10
CA ILE A 188 -28.40 -8.17 36.87
C ILE A 188 -29.51 -7.17 36.55
N VAL A 189 -29.72 -6.83 35.28
CA VAL A 189 -30.79 -5.90 34.83
C VAL A 189 -32.17 -6.38 35.28
N GLY A 190 -32.47 -7.66 35.14
CA GLY A 190 -33.72 -8.25 35.61
C GLY A 190 -33.90 -8.14 37.13
N SER A 191 -32.84 -8.38 37.90
CA SER A 191 -32.87 -8.25 39.36
C SER A 191 -33.06 -6.81 39.84
N ILE A 192 -32.34 -5.86 39.22
CA ILE A 192 -32.45 -4.44 39.53
C ILE A 192 -33.87 -3.97 39.19
N THR A 193 -34.43 -4.42 38.05
CA THR A 193 -35.79 -4.07 37.61
C THR A 193 -36.86 -4.62 38.55
N LYS A 194 -36.76 -5.90 38.92
CA LYS A 194 -37.64 -6.52 39.93
C LYS A 194 -37.59 -5.77 41.25
N ALA A 195 -36.40 -5.42 41.73
CA ALA A 195 -36.25 -4.67 42.98
C ALA A 195 -36.81 -3.25 42.91
N SER A 196 -36.67 -2.57 41.76
CA SER A 196 -37.22 -1.24 41.52
C SER A 196 -38.75 -1.25 41.62
N VAL A 197 -39.38 -2.15 40.88
CA VAL A 197 -40.86 -2.23 40.80
C VAL A 197 -41.49 -2.77 42.08
N LEU A 198 -40.90 -3.81 42.70
CA LEU A 198 -41.51 -4.48 43.86
C LEU A 198 -41.23 -3.77 45.19
N ARG A 199 -40.10 -3.07 45.32
CA ARG A 199 -39.69 -2.44 46.59
C ARG A 199 -39.78 -0.92 46.58
N GLY A 200 -40.28 -0.32 45.49
CA GLY A 200 -40.45 1.13 45.36
C GLY A 200 -39.14 1.93 45.48
N ARG A 201 -38.02 1.35 45.02
CA ARG A 201 -36.72 2.06 45.04
C ARG A 201 -36.80 3.29 44.14
N ASN A 202 -36.09 4.35 44.53
CA ASN A 202 -36.08 5.61 43.80
C ASN A 202 -35.53 5.38 42.38
N ALA A 203 -36.26 5.87 41.35
CA ALA A 203 -35.87 5.80 39.95
C ALA A 203 -34.44 6.31 39.69
N THR A 204 -33.99 7.32 40.45
CA THR A 204 -32.64 7.89 40.33
C THR A 204 -31.55 6.90 40.75
N GLU A 205 -31.74 6.15 41.85
CA GLU A 205 -30.77 5.14 42.30
C GLU A 205 -30.69 3.96 41.33
N TYR A 206 -31.85 3.52 40.85
CA TYR A 206 -31.98 2.45 39.86
C TYR A 206 -31.27 2.78 38.53
N ILE A 207 -31.52 3.97 37.98
CA ILE A 207 -30.89 4.43 36.73
C ILE A 207 -29.37 4.56 36.90
N SER A 208 -28.90 5.04 38.06
CA SER A 208 -27.47 5.11 38.35
C SER A 208 -26.80 3.73 38.39
N LEU A 209 -27.48 2.72 38.94
CA LEU A 209 -26.99 1.34 38.95
C LEU A 209 -26.93 0.78 37.52
N LEU A 210 -27.99 0.94 36.72
CA LEU A 210 -27.97 0.50 35.32
C LEU A 210 -26.84 1.14 34.52
N ARG A 211 -26.64 2.47 34.65
CA ARG A 211 -25.53 3.19 33.98
C ARG A 211 -24.18 2.58 34.33
N LYS A 212 -23.98 2.23 35.60
CA LYS A 212 -22.75 1.58 36.07
C LYS A 212 -22.57 0.20 35.42
N GLU A 213 -23.60 -0.65 35.45
CA GLU A 213 -23.54 -2.01 34.89
C GLU A 213 -23.33 -2.01 33.37
N PHE A 214 -23.99 -1.10 32.63
CA PHE A 214 -23.78 -0.96 31.19
C PHE A 214 -22.39 -0.43 30.84
N LYS A 215 -21.83 0.48 31.65
CA LYS A 215 -20.45 0.94 31.49
C LYS A 215 -19.45 -0.20 31.74
N THR A 216 -19.68 -1.01 32.78
CA THR A 216 -18.89 -2.22 33.03
C THR A 216 -19.04 -3.20 31.87
N GLY A 217 -20.26 -3.46 31.40
CA GLY A 217 -20.54 -4.34 30.26
C GLY A 217 -19.80 -3.91 28.99
N ALA A 218 -19.78 -2.62 28.68
CA ALA A 218 -19.04 -2.06 27.55
C ALA A 218 -17.52 -2.29 27.66
N TYR A 219 -16.97 -2.10 28.86
CA TYR A 219 -15.56 -2.36 29.13
C TYR A 219 -15.24 -3.86 28.96
N GLU A 220 -16.09 -4.74 29.48
CA GLU A 220 -15.90 -6.19 29.35
C GLU A 220 -16.06 -6.69 27.92
N ALA A 221 -16.97 -6.10 27.14
CA ALA A 221 -17.15 -6.39 25.72
C ALA A 221 -15.88 -6.01 24.93
N ARG A 222 -15.34 -4.81 25.16
CA ARG A 222 -14.06 -4.38 24.58
C ARG A 222 -12.93 -5.33 24.98
N ARG A 223 -12.83 -5.67 26.27
CA ARG A 223 -11.81 -6.60 26.80
C ARG A 223 -11.84 -7.95 26.08
N LEU A 224 -13.03 -8.51 25.89
CA LEU A 224 -13.21 -9.77 25.17
C LEU A 224 -12.78 -9.65 23.71
N ALA A 225 -13.29 -8.64 22.99
CA ALA A 225 -12.98 -8.43 21.58
C ALA A 225 -11.48 -8.28 21.33
N VAL A 226 -10.80 -7.45 22.12
CA VAL A 226 -9.35 -7.20 21.98
C VAL A 226 -8.53 -8.44 22.30
N THR A 227 -8.89 -9.15 23.37
CA THR A 227 -8.18 -10.37 23.78
C THR A 227 -8.34 -11.46 22.72
N GLU A 228 -9.54 -11.60 22.16
CA GLU A 228 -9.80 -12.56 21.10
C GLU A 228 -9.10 -12.20 19.80
N THR A 229 -9.04 -10.91 19.43
CA THR A 229 -8.25 -10.44 18.29
C THR A 229 -6.78 -10.79 18.44
N ALA A 230 -6.17 -10.51 19.59
CA ALA A 230 -4.78 -10.87 19.85
C ALA A 230 -4.56 -12.39 19.71
N ARG A 231 -5.52 -13.21 20.18
CA ARG A 231 -5.45 -14.67 20.04
C ARG A 231 -5.50 -15.11 18.58
N VAL A 232 -6.42 -14.55 17.80
CA VAL A 232 -6.57 -14.82 16.36
C VAL A 232 -5.29 -14.43 15.62
N GLN A 233 -4.73 -13.26 15.91
CA GLN A 233 -3.49 -12.78 15.31
C GLN A 233 -2.32 -13.71 15.60
N THR A 234 -2.14 -14.12 16.85
CA THR A 234 -1.10 -15.09 17.23
C THR A 234 -1.31 -16.46 16.59
N ALA A 235 -2.56 -16.89 16.40
CA ALA A 235 -2.84 -18.13 15.68
C ALA A 235 -2.47 -18.03 14.18
N VAL A 236 -2.69 -16.88 13.55
CA VAL A 236 -2.24 -16.61 12.17
C VAL A 236 -0.71 -16.61 12.10
N GLN A 237 -0.04 -15.89 13.01
CA GLN A 237 1.43 -15.87 13.10
C GLN A 237 2.01 -17.27 13.22
N LYS A 238 1.47 -18.09 14.14
CA LYS A 238 1.90 -19.48 14.30
C LYS A 238 1.71 -20.30 13.02
N ALA A 239 0.53 -20.21 12.40
CA ALA A 239 0.25 -20.94 11.16
C ALA A 239 1.25 -20.55 10.05
N MET A 240 1.55 -19.27 9.93
CA MET A 240 2.51 -18.77 8.95
C MET A 240 3.94 -19.24 9.28
N TYR A 241 4.34 -19.24 10.55
CA TYR A 241 5.64 -19.78 10.98
C TYR A 241 5.78 -21.28 10.65
N ASP A 242 4.75 -22.07 10.90
CA ASP A 242 4.74 -23.51 10.60
C ASP A 242 4.82 -23.76 9.08
N GLU A 243 4.01 -23.07 8.27
CA GLU A 243 3.97 -23.25 6.80
C GLU A 243 5.29 -22.83 6.12
N ASN A 244 5.97 -21.81 6.66
CA ASN A 244 7.24 -21.31 6.11
C ASN A 244 8.47 -21.94 6.78
N GLY A 245 8.30 -22.94 7.65
CA GLY A 245 9.40 -23.71 8.23
C GLY A 245 10.28 -22.96 9.22
N PHE A 246 9.71 -22.04 10.02
CA PHE A 246 10.40 -21.38 11.12
C PHE A 246 10.35 -22.23 12.39
N ASP A 247 11.51 -22.50 12.98
CA ASP A 247 11.61 -23.28 14.22
C ASP A 247 11.45 -22.42 15.48
N GLU A 248 11.79 -21.12 15.39
CA GLU A 248 11.80 -20.18 16.50
C GLU A 248 11.14 -18.84 16.15
N TYR A 249 10.64 -18.15 17.16
CA TYR A 249 10.13 -16.78 17.09
C TYR A 249 10.65 -15.95 18.27
N ILE A 250 10.61 -14.63 18.12
CA ILE A 250 10.96 -13.64 19.14
C ILE A 250 9.65 -13.00 19.63
N TYR A 251 9.46 -12.93 20.94
CA TYR A 251 8.35 -12.20 21.54
C TYR A 251 8.60 -10.69 21.50
N MET A 252 7.63 -9.91 21.05
CA MET A 252 7.73 -8.46 20.89
C MET A 252 6.66 -7.78 21.75
N ALA A 253 7.10 -7.12 22.82
CA ALA A 253 6.20 -6.46 23.74
C ALA A 253 5.72 -5.10 23.20
N GLU A 254 4.50 -4.68 23.58
CA GLU A 254 4.00 -3.35 23.21
C GLU A 254 4.80 -2.23 23.91
N PRO A 255 4.86 -1.00 23.36
CA PRO A 255 5.64 0.09 23.95
C PRO A 255 5.32 0.39 25.43
N SER A 256 4.05 0.18 25.83
CA SER A 256 3.56 0.36 27.21
C SER A 256 3.39 -0.97 27.97
N ALA A 257 4.17 -2.00 27.61
CA ALA A 257 3.98 -3.35 28.13
C ALA A 257 3.99 -3.42 29.66
N CYS A 258 3.11 -4.27 30.20
CA CYS A 258 3.12 -4.60 31.63
C CYS A 258 4.36 -5.43 32.01
N GLU A 259 4.62 -5.58 33.30
CA GLU A 259 5.78 -6.34 33.82
C GLU A 259 5.83 -7.79 33.28
N ILE A 260 4.67 -8.43 33.08
CA ILE A 260 4.59 -9.79 32.52
C ILE A 260 5.13 -9.79 31.09
N CYS A 261 4.61 -8.93 30.21
CA CYS A 261 5.00 -8.88 28.80
C CYS A 261 6.41 -8.32 28.62
N GLY A 262 6.78 -7.29 29.39
CA GLY A 262 8.13 -6.71 29.38
C GLY A 262 9.20 -7.73 29.78
N SER A 263 8.88 -8.66 30.70
CA SER A 263 9.79 -9.75 31.05
C SER A 263 10.02 -10.76 29.92
N LEU A 264 9.15 -10.79 28.90
CA LEU A 264 9.22 -11.67 27.74
C LEU A 264 9.79 -10.99 26.50
N ASP A 265 9.88 -9.66 26.50
CA ASP A 265 10.36 -8.89 25.35
C ASP A 265 11.74 -9.34 24.87
N GLY A 266 11.85 -9.57 23.57
CA GLY A 266 13.07 -10.03 22.92
C GLY A 266 13.46 -11.50 23.21
N LYS A 267 12.71 -12.24 24.03
CA LYS A 267 12.97 -13.67 24.27
C LYS A 267 12.60 -14.52 23.07
N ARG A 268 13.40 -15.58 22.84
CA ARG A 268 13.18 -16.57 21.79
C ARG A 268 12.44 -17.78 22.32
N PHE A 269 11.51 -18.28 21.53
CA PHE A 269 10.71 -19.46 21.83
C PHE A 269 10.56 -20.33 20.59
N LYS A 270 10.32 -21.63 20.77
CA LYS A 270 10.08 -22.55 19.66
C LYS A 270 8.66 -22.38 19.13
N VAL A 271 8.49 -22.37 17.80
CA VAL A 271 7.18 -22.28 17.15
C VAL A 271 6.31 -23.49 17.51
N ALA A 272 6.91 -24.68 17.61
CA ALA A 272 6.22 -25.90 18.06
C ALA A 272 5.62 -25.79 19.48
N GLU A 273 6.17 -24.90 20.32
CA GLU A 273 5.71 -24.66 21.69
C GLU A 273 4.88 -23.38 21.82
N MET A 274 4.55 -22.71 20.70
CA MET A 274 3.83 -21.43 20.69
C MET A 274 2.41 -21.59 21.23
N GLN A 275 2.16 -20.99 22.39
CA GLN A 275 0.91 -21.06 23.14
C GLN A 275 0.49 -19.67 23.62
N PRO A 276 -0.64 -19.14 23.11
CA PRO A 276 -1.28 -17.95 23.65
C PRO A 276 -1.46 -18.03 25.17
N GLY A 277 -1.00 -17.01 25.90
CA GLY A 277 -1.12 -16.93 27.36
C GLY A 277 0.06 -17.52 28.14
N LYS A 278 1.07 -18.10 27.47
CA LYS A 278 2.27 -18.64 28.13
C LYS A 278 3.58 -18.07 27.57
N ASN A 279 3.72 -18.10 26.25
CA ASN A 279 4.91 -17.62 25.54
C ASN A 279 4.56 -16.83 24.27
N ALA A 280 3.27 -16.69 23.97
CA ALA A 280 2.77 -15.86 22.88
C ALA A 280 1.52 -15.08 23.32
N SER A 281 1.21 -14.00 22.61
CA SER A 281 0.05 -13.14 22.88
C SER A 281 -1.28 -13.91 22.71
N PRO A 282 -2.36 -13.53 23.41
CA PRO A 282 -2.43 -12.60 24.54
C PRO A 282 -1.93 -13.22 25.85
N MET A 283 -1.03 -12.52 26.57
CA MET A 283 -0.56 -12.94 27.91
C MET A 283 -1.54 -12.55 29.03
N HIS A 284 -2.33 -11.52 28.78
CA HIS A 284 -3.32 -10.97 29.70
C HIS A 284 -4.46 -10.33 28.91
N PRO A 285 -5.60 -10.01 29.55
CA PRO A 285 -6.63 -9.24 28.89
C PRO A 285 -6.09 -7.89 28.38
N HIS A 286 -6.52 -7.45 27.20
CA HIS A 286 -5.99 -6.26 26.50
C HIS A 286 -4.50 -6.33 26.08
N CYS A 287 -3.91 -7.51 25.99
CA CYS A 287 -2.56 -7.65 25.44
C CYS A 287 -2.54 -7.29 23.95
N ARG A 288 -1.62 -6.43 23.52
CA ARG A 288 -1.38 -6.05 22.10
C ARG A 288 0.04 -6.38 21.65
N CYS A 289 0.73 -7.22 22.42
CA CYS A 289 2.05 -7.72 22.07
C CYS A 289 1.95 -8.62 20.82
N SER A 290 3.06 -8.74 20.11
CA SER A 290 3.16 -9.51 18.86
C SER A 290 4.39 -10.43 18.88
N THR A 291 4.64 -11.13 17.78
CA THR A 291 5.82 -11.98 17.61
C THR A 291 6.49 -11.70 16.26
N ALA A 292 7.80 -11.91 16.22
CA ALA A 292 8.59 -11.82 14.99
C ALA A 292 9.25 -13.18 14.70
N PRO A 293 9.40 -13.59 13.43
CA PRO A 293 10.15 -14.80 13.10
C PRO A 293 11.62 -14.65 13.53
N ALA A 294 12.19 -15.69 14.16
CA ALA A 294 13.63 -15.74 14.38
C ALA A 294 14.30 -16.15 13.07
N THR A 295 15.11 -15.27 12.47
CA THR A 295 15.90 -15.60 11.27
C THR A 295 16.64 -16.92 11.43
N ARG A 296 16.52 -17.80 10.43
CA ARG A 296 17.10 -19.16 10.37
C ARG A 296 18.61 -19.12 10.64
N ALA A 297 19.02 -19.51 11.85
CA ALA A 297 20.41 -19.81 12.14
C ALA A 297 20.75 -21.16 11.49
N ARG A 298 21.17 -21.16 10.22
CA ARG A 298 22.01 -22.27 9.74
C ARG A 298 23.34 -22.16 10.47
N ASN A 299 23.57 -23.06 11.42
CA ASN A 299 24.85 -23.44 12.04
C ASN A 299 25.95 -22.36 12.00
N ILE A 300 25.88 -21.41 12.93
CA ILE A 300 27.02 -20.56 13.28
C ILE A 300 27.79 -21.26 14.40
N GLU A 301 28.44 -22.36 14.05
CA GLU A 301 29.53 -22.95 14.83
C GLU A 301 30.65 -23.31 13.86
N GLN A 302 31.34 -22.28 13.36
CA GLN A 302 32.80 -22.24 13.27
C GLN A 302 33.26 -20.90 12.70
N SER A 303 34.39 -20.48 13.25
CA SER A 303 35.23 -19.34 12.88
C SER A 303 34.80 -17.95 13.36
N SER A 304 35.70 -17.41 14.17
CA SER A 304 35.83 -16.03 14.64
C SER A 304 35.96 -14.97 13.53
N GLU A 305 35.71 -15.32 12.26
CA GLU A 305 35.79 -14.43 11.09
C GLU A 305 34.49 -13.62 10.89
N SER A 306 33.36 -14.15 11.34
CA SER A 306 32.03 -13.52 11.19
C SER A 306 31.80 -12.28 12.08
N ARG A 307 32.71 -11.98 13.03
CA ARG A 307 32.72 -10.67 13.72
C ARG A 307 33.31 -9.55 12.86
N GLN A 308 34.02 -9.87 11.78
CA GLN A 308 34.56 -8.89 10.83
C GLN A 308 33.50 -8.43 9.82
N GLU A 309 32.55 -9.29 9.44
CA GLU A 309 31.53 -9.03 8.41
C GLU A 309 30.34 -8.17 8.87
N ILE A 310 30.18 -7.92 10.16
CA ILE A 310 29.14 -7.02 10.71
C ILE A 310 29.43 -5.53 10.36
N LYS A 311 30.54 -5.23 9.68
CA LYS A 311 30.97 -3.86 9.34
C LYS A 311 30.59 -3.33 7.96
N ASN A 312 30.09 -4.13 7.01
CA ASN A 312 29.89 -3.65 5.64
C ASN A 312 28.42 -3.76 5.20
N ASP A 313 27.68 -2.67 5.39
CA ASP A 313 26.41 -2.43 4.69
C ASP A 313 26.64 -2.54 3.17
N ILE A 314 25.79 -3.24 2.42
CA ILE A 314 25.94 -3.38 0.95
C ILE A 314 26.03 -2.00 0.27
N ILE A 315 25.37 -0.99 0.85
CA ILE A 315 25.47 0.39 0.40
C ILE A 315 26.88 0.95 0.58
N ASP A 316 27.55 0.64 1.69
CA ASP A 316 28.90 1.12 1.97
C ASP A 316 29.93 0.41 1.08
N VAL A 317 29.72 -0.88 0.80
CA VAL A 317 30.53 -1.63 -0.19
C VAL A 317 30.42 -0.99 -1.56
N LEU A 318 29.20 -0.78 -2.05
CA LEU A 318 28.97 -0.22 -3.39
C LEU A 318 29.38 1.25 -3.51
N LYS A 319 29.30 2.03 -2.42
CA LYS A 319 29.82 3.40 -2.39
C LYS A 319 31.34 3.44 -2.44
N GLY A 320 32.01 2.40 -1.93
CA GLY A 320 33.46 2.25 -1.95
C GLY A 320 34.01 1.48 -3.17
N ASP A 321 33.16 1.04 -4.08
CA ASP A 321 33.57 0.32 -5.29
C ASP A 321 34.22 1.28 -6.30
N ASP A 322 35.52 1.09 -6.54
CA ASP A 322 36.33 1.95 -7.41
C ASP A 322 35.80 2.01 -8.85
N GLU A 323 35.24 0.92 -9.38
CA GLU A 323 34.73 0.87 -10.74
C GLU A 323 33.39 1.62 -10.84
N LEU A 324 32.49 1.46 -9.87
CA LEU A 324 31.25 2.24 -9.80
C LEU A 324 31.53 3.74 -9.64
N ILE A 325 32.54 4.12 -8.84
CA ILE A 325 32.97 5.52 -8.69
C ILE A 325 33.46 6.08 -10.05
N LYS A 326 34.32 5.35 -10.76
CA LYS A 326 34.84 5.76 -12.09
C LYS A 326 33.71 5.91 -13.10
N ILE A 327 32.76 4.97 -13.13
CA ILE A 327 31.62 5.01 -14.06
C ILE A 327 30.73 6.21 -13.76
N ARG A 328 30.45 6.50 -12.48
CA ARG A 328 29.65 7.67 -12.10
C ARG A 328 30.32 8.98 -12.53
N GLU A 329 31.62 9.10 -12.30
CA GLU A 329 32.37 10.30 -12.71
C GLU A 329 32.41 10.45 -14.24
N LYS A 330 32.63 9.34 -14.97
CA LYS A 330 32.54 9.32 -16.43
C LYS A 330 31.15 9.77 -16.91
N PHE A 331 30.08 9.27 -16.29
CA PHE A 331 28.71 9.63 -16.64
C PHE A 331 28.42 11.11 -16.38
N ARG A 332 28.91 11.66 -15.26
CA ARG A 332 28.80 13.09 -14.91
C ARG A 332 29.45 13.98 -15.97
N ILE A 333 30.67 13.62 -16.41
CA ILE A 333 31.39 14.36 -17.47
C ILE A 333 30.61 14.33 -18.78
N LEU A 334 30.12 13.16 -19.20
CA LEU A 334 29.34 13.02 -20.42
C LEU A 334 28.04 13.84 -20.38
N GLU A 335 27.38 13.91 -19.22
CA GLU A 335 26.17 14.72 -19.03
C GLU A 335 26.46 16.23 -19.11
N GLU A 336 27.60 16.69 -18.58
CA GLU A 336 28.07 18.08 -18.73
C GLU A 336 28.38 18.42 -20.19
N GLU A 337 29.04 17.52 -20.92
CA GLU A 337 29.33 17.66 -22.35
C GLU A 337 28.04 17.74 -23.18
N LYS A 338 27.08 16.84 -22.93
CA LYS A 338 25.77 16.84 -23.58
C LYS A 338 25.07 18.18 -23.39
N ASN A 339 24.99 18.67 -22.15
CA ASN A 339 24.40 19.97 -21.82
C ASN A 339 25.10 21.13 -22.54
N GLY A 340 26.43 21.05 -22.69
CA GLY A 340 27.22 22.02 -23.47
C GLY A 340 26.90 21.99 -24.96
N LEU A 341 26.78 20.80 -25.55
CA LEU A 341 26.44 20.60 -26.96
C LEU A 341 25.02 21.06 -27.28
N GLU A 342 24.03 20.75 -26.43
CA GLU A 342 22.64 21.22 -26.60
C GLU A 342 22.56 22.75 -26.61
N LYS A 343 23.24 23.42 -25.68
CA LYS A 343 23.36 24.90 -25.68
C LYS A 343 24.04 25.44 -26.94
N ALA A 344 25.03 24.70 -27.47
CA ALA A 344 25.69 25.09 -28.72
C ALA A 344 24.74 25.00 -29.91
N VAL A 345 23.92 23.94 -30.02
CA VAL A 345 22.87 23.83 -31.05
C VAL A 345 21.92 25.01 -30.99
N ASP A 346 21.38 25.32 -29.81
CA ASP A 346 20.44 26.44 -29.62
C ASP A 346 21.05 27.78 -30.04
N LYS A 347 22.33 28.00 -29.73
CA LYS A 347 23.06 29.20 -30.13
C LYS A 347 23.22 29.30 -31.65
N VAL A 348 23.47 28.18 -32.33
CA VAL A 348 23.58 28.12 -33.80
C VAL A 348 22.21 28.35 -34.45
N ILE A 349 21.14 27.76 -33.92
CA ILE A 349 19.77 27.97 -34.41
C ILE A 349 19.38 29.46 -34.28
N LYS A 350 19.61 30.08 -33.12
CA LYS A 350 19.33 31.52 -32.92
C LYS A 350 20.10 32.41 -33.88
N LYS A 351 21.37 32.09 -34.17
CA LYS A 351 22.17 32.84 -35.17
C LYS A 351 21.67 32.65 -36.60
N ARG A 352 21.22 31.45 -36.95
CA ARG A 352 20.62 31.17 -38.27
C ARG A 352 19.37 32.01 -38.47
N ASP A 353 18.49 32.05 -37.47
CA ASP A 353 17.19 32.72 -37.55
C ASP A 353 17.34 34.26 -37.46
N ASN A 354 18.46 34.75 -36.91
CA ASN A 354 18.80 36.17 -36.82
C ASN A 354 20.00 36.51 -37.72
N THR A 355 19.79 36.57 -39.05
CA THR A 355 20.81 37.08 -40.01
C THR A 355 20.52 38.49 -40.59
N PRO A 356 20.44 39.55 -39.78
CA PRO A 356 20.30 40.93 -40.26
C PRO A 356 21.41 41.35 -41.23
N GLU A 357 22.63 40.82 -41.08
CA GLU A 357 23.81 41.26 -41.82
C GLU A 357 23.69 40.99 -43.33
N ILE A 358 23.16 39.83 -43.73
CA ILE A 358 22.99 39.47 -45.16
C ILE A 358 21.95 40.38 -45.81
N TYR A 359 20.88 40.72 -45.10
CA TYR A 359 19.87 41.66 -45.56
C TYR A 359 20.42 43.09 -45.61
N LYS A 360 21.15 43.52 -44.58
CA LYS A 360 21.77 44.84 -44.52
C LYS A 360 22.71 45.07 -45.71
N GLU A 361 23.59 44.12 -45.99
CA GLU A 361 24.48 44.22 -47.15
C GLU A 361 23.74 44.19 -48.49
N TYR A 362 22.66 43.41 -48.59
CA TYR A 362 21.82 43.39 -49.78
C TYR A 362 21.18 44.75 -50.04
N TYR A 363 20.53 45.34 -49.02
CA TYR A 363 19.94 46.67 -49.14
C TYR A 363 20.99 47.73 -49.47
N THR A 364 22.18 47.69 -48.88
CA THR A 364 23.28 48.61 -49.26
C THR A 364 23.63 48.50 -50.74
N ARG A 365 23.68 47.28 -51.31
CA ARG A 365 24.00 47.07 -52.73
C ARG A 365 22.85 47.48 -53.66
N VAL A 366 21.61 47.23 -53.26
CA VAL A 366 20.41 47.67 -53.99
C VAL A 366 20.33 49.20 -54.03
N ASN A 367 20.54 49.88 -52.90
CA ASN A 367 20.51 51.34 -52.83
C ASN A 367 21.51 51.99 -53.79
N VAL A 368 22.71 51.42 -53.96
CA VAL A 368 23.69 51.95 -54.93
C VAL A 368 23.20 51.84 -56.38
N ILE A 369 22.46 50.77 -56.70
CA ILE A 369 21.86 50.57 -58.03
C ILE A 369 20.72 51.57 -58.24
N GLU A 370 19.88 51.76 -57.23
CA GLU A 370 18.77 52.71 -57.22
C GLU A 370 19.28 54.16 -57.37
N GLU A 371 20.25 54.58 -56.55
CA GLU A 371 20.87 55.91 -56.63
C GLU A 371 21.52 56.17 -58.00
N ALA A 372 22.14 55.16 -58.62
CA ALA A 372 22.74 55.32 -59.95
C ALA A 372 21.67 55.56 -61.03
N PHE A 373 20.50 54.93 -60.92
CA PHE A 373 19.37 55.11 -61.82
C PHE A 373 18.71 56.48 -61.61
N GLU A 374 18.45 56.86 -60.35
CA GLU A 374 17.85 58.16 -60.00
C GLU A 374 18.71 59.34 -60.46
N ASN A 375 20.03 59.22 -60.36
CA ASN A 375 20.99 60.24 -60.83
C ASN A 375 21.25 60.18 -62.35
N GLY A 376 20.51 59.36 -63.10
CA GLY A 376 20.62 59.25 -64.57
C GLY A 376 21.93 58.64 -65.07
N LYS A 377 22.70 57.97 -64.20
CA LYS A 377 23.99 57.34 -64.58
C LYS A 377 23.82 56.03 -65.34
N ILE A 378 22.65 55.39 -65.23
CA ILE A 378 22.27 54.15 -65.93
C ILE A 378 20.84 54.25 -66.47
N ASP A 379 20.53 53.52 -67.55
CA ASP A 379 19.19 53.49 -68.13
C ASP A 379 18.27 52.43 -67.49
N SER A 380 16.98 52.42 -67.87
CA SER A 380 15.98 51.49 -67.33
C SER A 380 16.28 50.01 -67.62
N LYS A 381 16.88 49.71 -68.78
CA LYS A 381 17.23 48.35 -69.18
C LYS A 381 18.41 47.85 -68.35
N GLU A 382 19.42 48.69 -68.15
CA GLU A 382 20.60 48.40 -67.34
C GLU A 382 20.26 48.29 -65.85
N TYR A 383 19.38 49.15 -65.33
CA TYR A 383 18.84 49.06 -63.97
C TYR A 383 18.20 47.69 -63.69
N THR A 384 17.29 47.28 -64.58
CA THR A 384 16.57 46.00 -64.44
C THR A 384 17.54 44.81 -64.45
N LEU A 385 18.57 44.86 -65.30
CA LEU A 385 19.56 43.79 -65.43
C LEU A 385 20.42 43.69 -64.16
N LYS A 386 20.95 44.81 -63.65
CA LYS A 386 21.77 44.86 -62.42
C LYS A 386 20.98 44.44 -61.18
N LEU A 387 19.72 44.88 -61.06
CA LEU A 387 18.86 44.51 -59.94
C LEU A 387 18.55 43.01 -59.95
N ASN A 388 18.24 42.43 -61.11
CA ASN A 388 18.01 40.99 -61.25
C ASN A 388 19.25 40.16 -60.92
N GLU A 389 20.43 40.61 -61.34
CA GLU A 389 21.69 39.97 -60.97
C GLU A 389 21.95 40.01 -59.46
N GLU A 390 21.74 41.15 -58.80
CA GLU A 390 21.95 41.25 -57.35
C GLU A 390 20.91 40.42 -56.57
N ASN A 391 19.65 40.40 -57.02
CA ASN A 391 18.61 39.53 -56.47
C ASN A 391 18.95 38.04 -56.62
N LYS A 392 19.60 37.64 -57.72
CA LYS A 392 20.09 36.27 -57.90
C LYS A 392 21.23 35.98 -56.91
N LYS A 393 22.25 36.84 -56.83
CA LYS A 393 23.37 36.71 -55.88
C LYS A 393 22.90 36.67 -54.43
N HIS A 394 21.91 37.48 -54.05
CA HIS A 394 21.34 37.47 -52.70
C HIS A 394 20.68 36.13 -52.35
N ARG A 395 19.91 35.56 -53.28
CA ARG A 395 19.31 34.21 -53.11
C ARG A 395 20.37 33.12 -52.96
N GLU A 396 21.45 33.19 -53.73
CA GLU A 396 22.59 32.26 -53.61
C GLU A 396 23.27 32.39 -52.24
N ARG A 397 23.57 33.61 -51.77
CA ARG A 397 24.16 33.86 -50.43
C ARG A 397 23.27 33.36 -49.29
N LEU A 398 21.95 33.57 -49.39
CA LEU A 398 21.00 33.05 -48.39
C LEU A 398 21.02 31.52 -48.35
N LYS A 399 21.10 30.86 -49.52
CA LYS A 399 21.20 29.41 -49.63
C LYS A 399 22.51 28.89 -49.01
N GLU A 400 23.64 29.46 -49.38
CA GLU A 400 24.97 29.11 -48.83
C GLU A 400 25.01 29.28 -47.30
N ASN A 401 24.44 30.36 -46.78
CA ASN A 401 24.38 30.60 -45.35
C ASN A 401 23.49 29.57 -44.63
N LYS A 402 22.33 29.21 -45.22
CA LYS A 402 21.47 28.15 -44.70
C LYS A 402 22.17 26.80 -44.67
N GLU A 403 22.91 26.46 -45.73
CA GLU A 403 23.71 25.24 -45.83
C GLU A 403 24.85 25.22 -44.81
N LYS A 404 25.56 26.34 -44.62
CA LYS A 404 26.61 26.50 -43.59
C LYS A 404 26.07 26.23 -42.18
N PHE A 405 24.93 26.83 -41.82
CA PHE A 405 24.31 26.59 -40.52
C PHE A 405 23.77 25.16 -40.39
N ALA A 406 23.21 24.58 -41.45
CA ALA A 406 22.78 23.18 -41.46
C ALA A 406 23.96 22.24 -41.20
N HIS A 407 25.11 22.47 -41.86
CA HIS A 407 26.33 21.69 -41.64
C HIS A 407 26.88 21.83 -40.22
N GLN A 408 26.86 23.04 -39.64
CA GLN A 408 27.24 23.25 -38.24
C GLN A 408 26.33 22.49 -37.27
N ILE A 409 25.01 22.57 -37.47
CA ILE A 409 24.03 21.85 -36.66
C ILE A 409 24.25 20.34 -36.78
N GLU A 410 24.46 19.84 -37.99
CA GLU A 410 24.67 18.41 -38.23
C GLU A 410 25.92 17.89 -37.52
N LYS A 411 27.03 18.63 -37.57
CA LYS A 411 28.26 18.29 -36.84
C LYS A 411 28.02 18.18 -35.32
N ILE A 412 27.29 19.12 -34.74
CA ILE A 412 26.98 19.08 -33.29
C ILE A 412 26.03 17.93 -32.97
N LYS A 413 25.06 17.63 -33.87
CA LYS A 413 24.17 16.47 -33.72
C LYS A 413 24.92 15.14 -33.76
N GLN A 414 25.96 15.03 -34.61
CA GLN A 414 26.83 13.85 -34.62
C GLN A 414 27.55 13.69 -33.28
N GLN A 415 28.11 14.77 -32.73
CA GLN A 415 28.73 14.76 -31.39
C GLN A 415 27.73 14.39 -30.28
N LEU A 416 26.49 14.88 -30.36
CA LEU A 416 25.43 14.49 -29.43
C LEU A 416 25.09 13.00 -29.53
N ALA A 417 25.07 12.43 -30.74
CA ALA A 417 24.84 11.01 -30.95
C ALA A 417 26.01 10.16 -30.42
N GLU A 418 27.25 10.58 -30.66
CA GLU A 418 28.45 9.94 -30.10
C GLU A 418 28.44 9.96 -28.57
N ASN A 419 28.17 11.12 -27.96
CA ASN A 419 28.05 11.26 -26.51
C ASN A 419 26.92 10.39 -25.95
N ALA A 420 25.76 10.34 -26.61
CA ALA A 420 24.64 9.46 -26.20
C ALA A 420 25.01 7.95 -26.23
N ASN A 421 25.83 7.53 -27.19
CA ASN A 421 26.37 6.16 -27.23
C ASN A 421 27.31 5.91 -26.06
N LEU A 422 28.25 6.83 -25.79
CA LEU A 422 29.18 6.72 -24.64
C LEU A 422 28.44 6.69 -23.29
N MET A 423 27.35 7.45 -23.16
CA MET A 423 26.48 7.40 -21.98
C MET A 423 25.78 6.05 -21.86
N SER A 424 25.29 5.49 -22.97
CA SER A 424 24.67 4.17 -23.01
C SER A 424 25.66 3.07 -22.61
N ASP A 425 26.91 3.14 -23.09
CA ASP A 425 27.99 2.22 -22.73
C ASP A 425 28.30 2.30 -21.23
N ALA A 426 28.42 3.52 -20.67
CA ALA A 426 28.67 3.70 -19.24
C ALA A 426 27.55 3.09 -18.38
N ARG A 427 26.29 3.20 -18.81
CA ARG A 427 25.15 2.57 -18.13
C ARG A 427 25.15 1.05 -18.22
N PHE A 428 25.59 0.48 -19.35
CA PHE A 428 25.77 -0.98 -19.46
C PHE A 428 26.89 -1.47 -18.55
N GLU A 429 28.01 -0.76 -18.46
CA GLU A 429 29.08 -1.11 -17.51
C GLU A 429 28.60 -1.04 -16.06
N HIS A 430 27.83 0.01 -15.71
CA HIS A 430 27.18 0.09 -14.39
C HIS A 430 26.28 -1.14 -14.14
N ALA A 431 25.40 -1.45 -15.10
CA ALA A 431 24.46 -2.56 -14.98
C ALA A 431 25.15 -3.91 -14.82
N LYS A 432 26.29 -4.15 -15.49
CA LYS A 432 27.09 -5.38 -15.32
C LYS A 432 27.62 -5.53 -13.90
N ILE A 433 28.15 -4.46 -13.31
CA ILE A 433 28.65 -4.49 -11.93
C ILE A 433 27.49 -4.68 -10.95
N MET A 434 26.40 -3.93 -11.10
CA MET A 434 25.23 -4.09 -10.25
C MET A 434 24.64 -5.51 -10.33
N LYS A 435 24.62 -6.08 -11.54
CA LYS A 435 24.22 -7.46 -11.78
C LYS A 435 25.11 -8.45 -11.03
N SER A 436 26.45 -8.30 -11.04
CA SER A 436 27.32 -9.23 -10.33
C SER A 436 27.05 -9.24 -8.82
N TYR A 437 26.76 -8.08 -8.21
CA TYR A 437 26.40 -8.01 -6.79
C TYR A 437 25.07 -8.70 -6.46
N VAL A 438 24.10 -8.68 -7.38
CA VAL A 438 22.85 -9.42 -7.21
C VAL A 438 23.07 -10.92 -7.43
N GLU A 439 23.91 -11.30 -8.40
CA GLU A 439 24.26 -12.69 -8.71
C GLU A 439 24.98 -13.42 -7.56
N GLU A 440 25.65 -12.70 -6.66
CA GLU A 440 26.20 -13.25 -5.42
C GLU A 440 25.12 -13.83 -4.48
N LYS A 441 23.86 -13.39 -4.62
CA LYS A 441 22.75 -13.76 -3.74
C LYS A 441 21.70 -14.62 -4.44
N VAL A 442 21.42 -14.35 -5.71
CA VAL A 442 20.34 -15.01 -6.47
C VAL A 442 20.79 -15.33 -7.90
N LYS A 443 20.26 -16.40 -8.49
CA LYS A 443 20.48 -16.67 -9.92
C LYS A 443 19.64 -15.73 -10.77
N LEU A 444 20.27 -15.02 -11.69
CA LEU A 444 19.61 -14.16 -12.67
C LEU A 444 19.57 -14.82 -14.05
N GLY A 445 18.67 -14.31 -14.89
CA GLY A 445 18.54 -14.76 -16.27
C GLY A 445 17.70 -16.03 -16.42
N LEU A 446 17.65 -16.49 -17.66
CA LEU A 446 16.73 -17.53 -18.13
C LEU A 446 16.84 -18.88 -17.39
N GLY A 447 18.01 -19.28 -16.90
CA GLY A 447 18.19 -20.58 -16.25
C GLY A 447 17.69 -21.73 -17.14
N GLU A 448 16.68 -22.48 -16.68
CA GLU A 448 16.04 -23.56 -17.46
C GLU A 448 14.90 -23.08 -18.37
N VAL A 449 14.41 -21.85 -18.17
CA VAL A 449 13.40 -21.21 -19.03
C VAL A 449 14.06 -20.80 -20.36
N GLN A 450 13.33 -20.90 -21.47
CA GLN A 450 13.76 -20.30 -22.73
C GLN A 450 12.96 -19.02 -23.00
N ALA A 451 13.55 -17.98 -23.58
CA ALA A 451 12.82 -16.73 -23.87
C ALA A 451 11.56 -16.95 -24.73
N LYS A 452 11.60 -17.93 -25.65
CA LYS A 452 10.46 -18.35 -26.48
C LYS A 452 9.30 -18.97 -25.69
N ASP A 453 9.56 -19.45 -24.47
CA ASP A 453 8.53 -20.01 -23.58
C ASP A 453 7.67 -18.91 -22.97
N LEU A 454 8.21 -17.68 -22.86
CA LEU A 454 7.49 -16.50 -22.37
C LEU A 454 6.62 -15.85 -23.45
N LEU A 455 6.90 -16.13 -24.74
CA LEU A 455 6.29 -15.44 -25.86
C LEU A 455 5.35 -16.32 -26.69
N THR A 456 4.30 -15.70 -27.24
CA THR A 456 3.40 -16.32 -28.23
C THR A 456 4.05 -16.45 -29.61
N SER A 457 5.00 -15.57 -29.94
CA SER A 457 5.79 -15.60 -31.17
C SER A 457 7.15 -14.92 -30.97
N THR A 458 8.19 -15.43 -31.63
CA THR A 458 9.55 -14.87 -31.64
C THR A 458 9.89 -14.12 -32.93
N ARG A 459 8.89 -13.82 -33.78
CA ARG A 459 9.08 -13.16 -35.09
C ARG A 459 9.33 -11.64 -35.00
N SER A 460 9.30 -11.05 -33.82
CA SER A 460 9.55 -9.61 -33.65
C SER A 460 11.03 -9.30 -33.84
N ASP A 461 11.34 -8.20 -34.53
CA ASP A 461 12.73 -7.70 -34.67
C ASP A 461 13.33 -7.31 -33.31
N ASP A 462 12.47 -7.07 -32.31
CA ASP A 462 12.85 -6.74 -30.93
C ASP A 462 13.14 -7.98 -30.07
N PHE A 463 12.94 -9.20 -30.58
CA PHE A 463 13.13 -10.44 -29.81
C PHE A 463 14.53 -10.57 -29.18
N PRO A 464 15.66 -10.31 -29.88
CA PRO A 464 16.98 -10.42 -29.26
C PRO A 464 17.19 -9.42 -28.11
N LEU A 465 16.59 -8.24 -28.20
CA LEU A 465 16.71 -7.21 -27.16
C LEU A 465 15.82 -7.53 -25.96
N PHE A 466 14.65 -8.09 -26.20
CA PHE A 466 13.82 -8.66 -25.15
C PHE A 466 14.57 -9.78 -24.41
N GLU A 467 15.19 -10.71 -25.12
CA GLU A 467 15.96 -11.81 -24.51
C GLU A 467 17.10 -11.28 -23.63
N LYS A 468 17.87 -10.28 -24.10
CA LYS A 468 18.90 -9.61 -23.29
C LYS A 468 18.34 -8.96 -22.02
N SER A 469 17.14 -8.39 -22.07
CA SER A 469 16.53 -7.78 -20.87
C SER A 469 16.25 -8.80 -19.76
N LEU A 470 16.00 -10.07 -20.12
CA LEU A 470 15.73 -11.12 -19.13
C LEU A 470 16.95 -11.48 -18.30
N GLU A 471 18.16 -11.15 -18.75
CA GLU A 471 19.41 -11.41 -18.01
C GLU A 471 19.51 -10.69 -16.66
N PHE A 472 18.69 -9.65 -16.45
CA PHE A 472 18.67 -8.86 -15.22
C PHE A 472 17.56 -9.29 -14.24
N ILE A 473 16.80 -10.33 -14.59
CA ILE A 473 15.61 -10.75 -13.83
C ILE A 473 15.91 -12.06 -13.09
N PRO A 474 15.53 -12.20 -11.81
CA PRO A 474 15.67 -13.47 -11.10
C PRO A 474 15.08 -14.65 -11.86
N THR A 475 15.84 -15.75 -11.93
CA THR A 475 15.41 -16.96 -12.65
C THR A 475 14.09 -17.51 -12.12
N THR A 476 13.87 -17.42 -10.81
CA THR A 476 12.62 -17.80 -10.13
C THR A 476 11.43 -16.99 -10.65
N TRP A 477 11.60 -15.68 -10.86
CA TRP A 477 10.55 -14.80 -11.37
C TRP A 477 10.22 -15.11 -12.83
N LEU A 478 11.24 -15.41 -13.65
CA LEU A 478 11.04 -15.83 -15.04
C LEU A 478 10.30 -17.17 -15.13
N GLN A 479 10.55 -18.10 -14.20
CA GLN A 479 9.82 -19.35 -14.12
C GLN A 479 8.34 -19.10 -13.77
N LYS A 480 8.04 -18.30 -12.74
CA LYS A 480 6.65 -17.91 -12.42
C LYS A 480 5.97 -17.21 -13.60
N SER A 481 6.70 -16.35 -14.31
CA SER A 481 6.23 -15.65 -15.51
C SER A 481 5.90 -16.63 -16.64
N LYS A 482 6.70 -17.69 -16.84
CA LYS A 482 6.40 -18.76 -17.80
C LYS A 482 5.09 -19.48 -17.41
N ASP A 483 4.94 -19.83 -16.14
CA ASP A 483 3.79 -20.58 -15.63
C ASP A 483 2.49 -19.76 -15.68
N TYR A 484 2.58 -18.44 -15.55
CA TYR A 484 1.47 -17.50 -15.73
C TYR A 484 0.94 -17.43 -17.17
N GLY A 485 1.79 -17.80 -18.14
CA GLY A 485 1.41 -17.96 -19.54
C GLY A 485 1.91 -16.85 -20.45
N LYS A 486 1.89 -17.14 -21.76
CA LYS A 486 2.62 -16.37 -22.79
C LYS A 486 2.06 -14.97 -23.05
N ILE A 487 2.96 -14.05 -23.40
CA ILE A 487 2.65 -12.70 -23.91
C ILE A 487 3.07 -12.52 -25.36
N GLN A 488 2.45 -11.58 -26.04
CA GLN A 488 2.85 -11.16 -27.39
C GLN A 488 3.84 -10.00 -27.30
N LEU A 489 5.05 -10.21 -27.83
CA LEU A 489 6.01 -9.13 -28.06
C LEU A 489 5.58 -8.35 -29.31
N LYS A 490 5.04 -7.14 -29.12
CA LYS A 490 4.49 -6.33 -30.20
C LYS A 490 5.60 -5.58 -30.93
N LYS A 491 5.52 -5.63 -32.27
CA LYS A 491 6.38 -4.86 -33.15
C LYS A 491 6.14 -3.36 -32.96
N THR A 492 7.19 -2.65 -32.54
CA THR A 492 7.43 -1.21 -32.75
C THR A 492 6.21 -0.30 -32.52
N SER A 493 5.87 -0.04 -31.24
CA SER A 493 5.08 1.16 -30.85
C SER A 493 5.99 2.36 -30.59
N ASP A 494 5.41 3.57 -30.56
CA ASP A 494 6.16 4.79 -30.26
C ASP A 494 6.70 4.83 -28.81
N ARG A 495 6.08 4.08 -27.88
CA ARG A 495 6.47 3.97 -26.47
C ARG A 495 6.50 2.51 -26.01
N GLY A 496 7.34 2.23 -25.02
CA GLY A 496 7.28 0.99 -24.26
C GLY A 496 5.97 0.86 -23.50
N TYR A 497 5.49 -0.37 -23.34
CA TYR A 497 4.38 -0.67 -22.44
C TYR A 497 4.24 -2.18 -22.21
N TYR A 498 3.72 -2.52 -21.03
CA TYR A 498 3.13 -3.80 -20.71
C TYR A 498 1.61 -3.68 -20.55
N SER A 499 0.88 -4.72 -20.97
CA SER A 499 -0.56 -4.81 -20.77
C SER A 499 -0.96 -6.22 -20.36
N SER A 500 -1.34 -6.35 -19.09
CA SER A 500 -1.91 -7.56 -18.50
C SER A 500 -3.10 -8.09 -19.29
N TRP A 501 -4.11 -7.24 -19.49
CA TRP A 501 -5.37 -7.61 -20.13
C TRP A 501 -5.19 -8.05 -21.60
N LYS A 502 -4.32 -7.38 -22.35
CA LYS A 502 -4.03 -7.74 -23.75
C LYS A 502 -2.98 -8.84 -23.88
N LYS A 503 -2.32 -9.22 -22.77
CA LYS A 503 -1.13 -10.08 -22.75
C LYS A 503 -0.09 -9.64 -23.78
N GLN A 504 0.28 -8.36 -23.73
CA GLN A 504 1.19 -7.74 -24.70
C GLN A 504 2.31 -6.97 -24.00
N LEU A 505 3.49 -6.95 -24.61
CA LEU A 505 4.63 -6.14 -24.20
C LEU A 505 5.26 -5.48 -25.44
N SER A 506 5.70 -4.24 -25.33
CA SER A 506 6.49 -3.57 -26.35
C SER A 506 7.68 -2.84 -25.73
N LEU A 507 8.83 -2.90 -26.41
CA LEU A 507 10.06 -2.20 -25.99
C LEU A 507 10.12 -0.74 -26.48
N GLY A 508 9.12 -0.28 -27.25
CA GLY A 508 9.10 1.05 -27.83
C GLY A 508 10.15 1.29 -28.92
N ARG A 509 10.29 2.56 -29.33
CA ARG A 509 11.36 3.02 -30.22
C ARG A 509 12.53 3.55 -29.40
N GLY A 510 13.73 3.21 -29.80
CA GLY A 510 14.94 3.69 -29.14
C GLY A 510 16.19 2.95 -29.60
N SER A 511 17.33 3.36 -29.04
CA SER A 511 18.59 2.63 -29.13
C SER A 511 18.49 1.25 -28.49
N GLU A 512 19.51 0.40 -28.71
CA GLU A 512 19.63 -0.90 -28.06
C GLU A 512 19.53 -0.78 -26.53
N PHE A 513 20.27 0.16 -25.93
CA PHE A 513 20.20 0.47 -24.51
C PHE A 513 18.76 0.79 -24.06
N GLN A 514 18.09 1.71 -24.74
CA GLN A 514 16.73 2.14 -24.36
C GLN A 514 15.76 0.96 -24.39
N LYS A 515 15.86 0.10 -25.40
CA LYS A 515 14.98 -1.07 -25.53
C LYS A 515 15.25 -2.13 -24.48
N ILE A 516 16.52 -2.36 -24.10
CA ILE A 516 16.87 -3.32 -23.04
C ILE A 516 16.40 -2.80 -21.67
N SER A 517 16.68 -1.52 -21.35
CA SER A 517 16.21 -0.85 -20.12
C SER A 517 14.68 -0.90 -20.02
N THR A 518 13.99 -0.53 -21.10
CA THR A 518 12.52 -0.65 -21.20
C THR A 518 12.07 -2.10 -21.05
N GLY A 519 12.78 -3.07 -21.64
CA GLY A 519 12.45 -4.48 -21.48
C GLY A 519 12.48 -4.93 -20.03
N VAL A 520 13.48 -4.50 -19.26
CA VAL A 520 13.56 -4.77 -17.81
C VAL A 520 12.37 -4.12 -17.09
N HIS A 521 12.10 -2.84 -17.35
CA HIS A 521 10.99 -2.09 -16.79
C HIS A 521 9.63 -2.76 -17.04
N GLU A 522 9.30 -3.05 -18.30
CA GLU A 522 8.01 -3.63 -18.68
C GLU A 522 7.87 -5.07 -18.18
N MET A 523 8.99 -5.78 -18.03
CA MET A 523 8.97 -7.08 -17.39
C MET A 523 8.68 -6.99 -15.90
N MET A 524 9.12 -5.94 -15.18
CA MET A 524 8.74 -5.77 -13.76
C MET A 524 7.23 -5.59 -13.60
N HIS A 525 6.57 -4.84 -14.47
CA HIS A 525 5.10 -4.79 -14.48
C HIS A 525 4.45 -6.15 -14.72
N ARG A 526 5.07 -6.99 -15.54
CA ARG A 526 4.64 -8.38 -15.69
C ARG A 526 4.88 -9.18 -14.41
N ILE A 527 6.00 -8.99 -13.73
CA ILE A 527 6.30 -9.68 -12.48
C ILE A 527 5.33 -9.24 -11.37
N GLU A 528 4.96 -7.97 -11.27
CA GLU A 528 3.94 -7.46 -10.34
C GLU A 528 2.59 -8.20 -10.50
N ASP A 529 2.18 -8.50 -11.74
CA ASP A 529 0.98 -9.30 -12.03
C ASP A 529 1.12 -10.79 -11.69
N VAL A 530 2.34 -11.31 -11.80
CA VAL A 530 2.67 -12.74 -11.68
C VAL A 530 2.93 -13.12 -10.22
N ILE A 531 3.46 -12.19 -9.43
CA ILE A 531 3.90 -12.34 -8.05
C ILE A 531 3.14 -11.30 -7.20
N PRO A 532 1.91 -11.60 -6.76
CA PRO A 532 1.07 -10.66 -6.01
C PRO A 532 1.74 -10.10 -4.75
N GLU A 533 2.69 -10.82 -4.17
CA GLU A 533 3.49 -10.41 -3.02
C GLU A 533 4.29 -9.12 -3.28
N ILE A 534 4.72 -8.91 -4.53
CA ILE A 534 5.45 -7.70 -4.93
C ILE A 534 4.55 -6.47 -4.84
N LEU A 535 3.30 -6.56 -5.31
CA LEU A 535 2.37 -5.45 -5.25
C LEU A 535 2.05 -5.04 -3.80
N VAL A 536 2.05 -6.01 -2.87
CA VAL A 536 1.92 -5.76 -1.43
C VAL A 536 3.17 -5.04 -0.91
N ALA A 537 4.37 -5.53 -1.24
CA ALA A 537 5.63 -4.89 -0.86
C ALA A 537 5.74 -3.45 -1.39
N GLU A 538 5.28 -3.19 -2.61
CA GLU A 538 5.19 -1.84 -3.18
C GLU A 538 4.20 -0.95 -2.42
N ALA A 539 3.00 -1.46 -2.11
CA ALA A 539 2.01 -0.71 -1.34
C ALA A 539 2.53 -0.31 0.05
N GLU A 540 3.24 -1.22 0.70
CA GLU A 540 3.85 -0.99 2.01
C GLU A 540 5.00 0.01 1.92
N PHE A 541 5.92 -0.15 0.96
CA PHE A 541 7.00 0.80 0.75
C PHE A 541 6.47 2.19 0.40
N TYR A 542 5.43 2.27 -0.44
CA TYR A 542 4.73 3.51 -0.78
C TYR A 542 4.15 4.18 0.47
N GLN A 543 3.41 3.45 1.32
CA GLN A 543 2.82 4.00 2.54
C GLN A 543 3.89 4.44 3.54
N LEU A 544 4.98 3.68 3.72
CA LEU A 544 6.08 4.05 4.61
C LEU A 544 6.79 5.33 4.14
N ARG A 545 7.03 5.44 2.84
CA ARG A 545 7.71 6.59 2.22
C ARG A 545 6.83 7.84 2.24
N THR A 546 5.55 7.69 1.98
CA THR A 546 4.65 8.81 1.65
C THR A 546 3.53 9.04 2.67
N GLY A 547 3.51 8.30 3.78
CA GLY A 547 2.40 8.30 4.74
C GLY A 547 2.05 9.66 5.34
N ASN A 548 3.04 10.57 5.42
CA ASN A 548 2.86 11.94 5.91
C ASN A 548 2.72 12.98 4.78
N ASP A 549 2.93 12.58 3.53
CA ASP A 549 3.00 13.49 2.40
C ASP A 549 1.61 13.79 1.83
N LYS A 550 1.41 15.03 1.37
CA LYS A 550 0.16 15.42 0.71
C LYS A 550 0.19 14.97 -0.76
N LEU A 551 -0.99 14.64 -1.29
CA LEU A 551 -1.17 14.46 -2.73
C LEU A 551 -1.04 15.81 -3.43
N GLU A 552 -0.12 15.90 -4.37
CA GLU A 552 0.11 17.05 -5.24
C GLU A 552 -0.05 16.64 -6.71
N LYS A 553 -0.34 17.59 -7.61
CA LYS A 553 -0.48 17.26 -9.03
C LYS A 553 0.89 16.95 -9.63
N LEU A 554 0.99 15.83 -10.32
CA LEU A 554 2.25 15.39 -10.92
C LEU A 554 2.80 16.42 -11.93
N ARG A 555 1.92 17.08 -12.68
CA ARG A 555 2.29 18.21 -13.57
C ARG A 555 2.92 19.39 -12.82
N ASP A 556 2.43 19.70 -11.62
CA ASP A 556 2.90 20.84 -10.83
C ASP A 556 4.24 20.52 -10.16
N VAL A 557 4.42 19.28 -9.71
CA VAL A 557 5.69 18.79 -9.11
C VAL A 557 6.80 18.65 -10.15
N THR A 558 6.49 18.12 -11.34
CA THR A 558 7.50 17.87 -12.40
C THR A 558 7.69 19.03 -13.36
N GLY A 559 6.77 20.01 -13.39
CA GLY A 559 6.71 21.04 -14.42
C GLY A 559 6.35 20.52 -15.83
N ASN A 560 6.14 19.21 -15.99
CA ASN A 560 5.90 18.60 -17.29
C ASN A 560 4.42 18.65 -17.67
N LYS A 561 4.10 19.45 -18.70
CA LYS A 561 2.74 19.65 -19.19
C LYS A 561 2.15 18.42 -19.90
N THR A 562 2.90 17.35 -20.17
CA THR A 562 2.32 16.15 -20.79
C THR A 562 1.49 15.31 -19.83
N TYR A 563 1.69 15.46 -18.51
CA TYR A 563 0.90 14.75 -17.50
C TYR A 563 -0.52 15.30 -17.40
N GLY A 564 -1.46 14.38 -17.09
CA GLY A 564 -2.88 14.66 -16.95
C GLY A 564 -3.19 15.58 -15.78
N HIS A 565 -4.34 16.26 -15.81
CA HIS A 565 -4.77 17.16 -14.73
C HIS A 565 -5.27 16.40 -13.48
N ASP A 566 -5.58 15.13 -13.66
CA ASP A 566 -6.05 14.16 -12.69
C ASP A 566 -4.93 13.25 -12.15
N GLU A 567 -3.73 13.34 -12.71
CA GLU A 567 -2.56 12.60 -12.23
C GLU A 567 -1.94 13.30 -11.01
N VAL A 568 -1.98 12.62 -9.87
CA VAL A 568 -1.46 13.10 -8.59
C VAL A 568 -0.34 12.18 -8.09
N THR A 569 0.60 12.76 -7.37
CA THR A 569 1.76 12.09 -6.78
C THR A 569 1.94 12.55 -5.34
N ARG A 570 2.49 11.70 -4.49
CA ARG A 570 3.04 12.14 -3.21
C ARG A 570 4.51 12.42 -3.45
N LYS A 571 4.92 13.66 -3.13
CA LYS A 571 6.17 14.23 -3.59
C LYS A 571 7.36 13.39 -3.16
N ASP A 572 7.54 13.20 -1.84
CA ASP A 572 8.63 12.46 -1.19
C ASP A 572 10.02 12.78 -1.79
N ASP A 573 11.08 12.10 -1.33
CA ASP A 573 12.44 12.24 -1.86
C ASP A 573 12.75 11.17 -2.94
N PHE A 574 11.74 10.76 -3.72
CA PHE A 574 11.96 9.84 -4.85
C PHE A 574 12.94 10.42 -5.88
N ILE A 575 13.79 9.56 -6.45
CA ILE A 575 14.69 9.96 -7.55
C ILE A 575 13.92 10.49 -8.77
N ASN A 576 12.70 10.01 -8.98
CA ASN A 576 11.76 10.52 -9.97
C ASN A 576 10.36 10.69 -9.34
N PRO A 577 9.75 11.89 -9.36
CA PRO A 577 8.41 12.12 -8.79
C PRO A 577 7.29 11.24 -9.38
N TYR A 578 7.51 10.64 -10.55
CA TYR A 578 6.58 9.67 -11.14
C TYR A 578 6.45 8.38 -10.30
N MET A 579 7.47 8.00 -9.56
CA MET A 579 7.45 6.85 -8.65
C MET A 579 6.44 7.02 -7.50
N GLY A 580 6.16 8.27 -7.12
CA GLY A 580 5.17 8.62 -6.10
C GLY A 580 3.72 8.68 -6.61
N LYS A 581 3.48 8.39 -7.90
CA LYS A 581 2.16 8.53 -8.54
C LYS A 581 1.13 7.61 -7.88
N ASP A 582 0.00 8.18 -7.49
CA ASP A 582 -1.07 7.46 -6.81
C ASP A 582 -2.06 6.86 -7.81
N TYR A 583 -2.05 5.53 -7.95
CA TYR A 583 -3.02 4.78 -8.76
C TYR A 583 -4.25 4.32 -7.96
N LYS A 584 -4.47 4.86 -6.76
CA LYS A 584 -5.53 4.47 -5.81
C LYS A 584 -5.41 3.01 -5.38
N GLY A 585 -4.17 2.56 -5.13
CA GLY A 585 -3.86 1.19 -4.71
C GLY A 585 -4.04 0.13 -5.79
N ARG A 586 -4.14 0.52 -7.07
CA ARG A 586 -4.32 -0.41 -8.21
C ARG A 586 -3.02 -0.79 -8.93
N GLY A 587 -1.88 -0.25 -8.50
CA GLY A 587 -0.56 -0.43 -9.10
C GLY A 587 0.42 0.63 -8.61
N TYR A 588 1.71 0.39 -8.75
CA TYR A 588 2.77 1.36 -8.43
C TYR A 588 3.80 1.37 -9.57
N GLU A 589 4.72 2.31 -9.52
CA GLU A 589 5.87 2.41 -10.45
C GLU A 589 7.17 2.20 -9.67
N LEU A 590 7.09 1.49 -8.54
CA LEU A 590 8.18 1.42 -7.57
C LEU A 590 9.16 0.33 -7.94
N LEU A 591 8.70 -0.89 -8.25
CA LEU A 591 9.57 -1.96 -8.70
C LEU A 591 10.05 -1.70 -10.13
N SER A 592 9.15 -1.34 -11.05
CA SER A 592 9.50 -1.09 -12.46
C SER A 592 10.60 -0.04 -12.62
N MET A 593 10.37 1.17 -12.11
CA MET A 593 11.36 2.25 -12.16
C MET A 593 12.53 1.99 -11.22
N GLY A 594 12.30 1.33 -10.07
CA GLY A 594 13.33 1.04 -9.10
C GLY A 594 14.40 0.10 -9.63
N VAL A 595 14.00 -1.01 -10.25
CA VAL A 595 14.91 -1.98 -10.87
C VAL A 595 15.60 -1.38 -12.09
N GLU A 596 14.89 -0.60 -12.89
CA GLU A 596 15.48 0.14 -14.01
C GLU A 596 16.58 1.09 -13.54
N GLU A 597 16.30 1.93 -12.55
CA GLU A 597 17.28 2.86 -11.96
C GLU A 597 18.39 2.13 -11.19
N PHE A 598 18.11 0.98 -10.58
CA PHE A 598 19.11 0.19 -9.86
C PHE A 598 20.18 -0.36 -10.80
N TYR A 599 19.79 -0.95 -11.93
CA TYR A 599 20.74 -1.49 -12.89
C TYR A 599 21.33 -0.41 -13.80
N PHE A 600 20.50 0.47 -14.36
CA PHE A 600 20.92 1.37 -15.44
C PHE A 600 21.08 2.84 -15.01
N GLY A 601 20.63 3.19 -13.81
CA GLY A 601 20.79 4.53 -13.22
C GLY A 601 22.05 4.63 -12.38
N THR A 602 22.84 5.70 -12.59
CA THR A 602 24.13 5.90 -11.89
C THR A 602 23.99 6.65 -10.56
N GLU A 603 22.80 7.18 -10.26
CA GLU A 603 22.56 8.10 -9.15
C GLU A 603 21.68 7.53 -8.03
N LEU A 604 20.96 6.41 -8.24
CA LEU A 604 20.00 5.87 -7.26
C LEU A 604 20.65 5.63 -5.89
N LEU A 605 21.79 4.93 -5.88
CA LEU A 605 22.56 4.65 -4.66
C LEU A 605 22.93 5.91 -3.85
N ARG A 606 23.14 7.04 -4.53
CA ARG A 606 23.57 8.30 -3.89
C ARG A 606 22.37 9.15 -3.46
N LYS A 607 21.37 9.28 -4.33
CA LYS A 607 20.22 10.18 -4.13
C LYS A 607 19.13 9.54 -3.28
N ASP A 608 18.90 8.23 -3.42
CA ASP A 608 17.85 7.52 -2.72
C ASP A 608 18.35 6.14 -2.21
N PRO A 609 19.21 6.12 -1.17
CA PRO A 609 19.75 4.87 -0.63
C PRO A 609 18.67 3.96 -0.02
N LYS A 610 17.51 4.50 0.37
CA LYS A 610 16.39 3.72 0.90
C LYS A 610 15.71 2.92 -0.21
N MET A 611 15.38 3.57 -1.33
CA MET A 611 14.84 2.89 -2.50
C MET A 611 15.86 1.91 -3.08
N PHE A 612 17.13 2.31 -3.15
CA PHE A 612 18.22 1.42 -3.57
C PHE A 612 18.23 0.11 -2.76
N ARG A 613 18.20 0.22 -1.43
CA ARG A 613 18.17 -0.95 -0.53
C ARG A 613 16.93 -1.80 -0.77
N TRP A 614 15.76 -1.17 -0.84
CA TRP A 614 14.50 -1.87 -1.04
C TRP A 614 14.52 -2.67 -2.35
N VAL A 615 14.98 -2.06 -3.46
CA VAL A 615 15.12 -2.77 -4.75
C VAL A 615 16.12 -3.93 -4.66
N PHE A 616 17.27 -3.73 -4.01
CA PHE A 616 18.25 -4.80 -3.82
C PHE A 616 17.67 -5.97 -3.01
N GLU A 617 16.92 -5.68 -1.96
CA GLU A 617 16.25 -6.69 -1.14
C GLU A 617 15.15 -7.41 -1.94
N MET A 618 14.34 -6.69 -2.72
CA MET A 618 13.34 -7.29 -3.60
C MET A 618 13.99 -8.27 -4.59
N LEU A 619 15.06 -7.86 -5.27
CA LEU A 619 15.75 -8.70 -6.25
C LEU A 619 16.42 -9.94 -5.63
N THR A 620 16.82 -9.89 -4.36
CA THR A 620 17.63 -10.95 -3.72
C THR A 620 16.87 -11.86 -2.77
N GLN A 621 15.67 -11.49 -2.33
CA GLN A 621 14.90 -12.23 -1.33
C GLN A 621 13.65 -12.95 -1.89
N TYR A 622 13.13 -12.53 -3.05
CA TYR A 622 11.89 -13.03 -3.65
C TYR A 622 12.10 -14.01 -4.82
#